data_AF-A0A532TFF2-F1
#
_entry.id   AF-A0A532TFF2-F1
#
_cell.length_a   1.000
_cell.length_b   1.000
_cell.length_c   1.000
_cell.angle_alpha   90.00
_cell.angle_beta   90.00
_cell.angle_gamma   90.00
#
_symmetry.space_group_name_H-M   'P 1'
#
loop_
_entity.id
_entity.type
_entity.pdbx_description
1 polymer ?
#
loop_
_entity_poly.entity_id
_entity_poly.type
_entity_poly.pdbx_seq_one_letter_code
_entity_poly.pdbx_strand_id
1 'polypeptide(L)'
;MLLITINAIPSALGKNRRAYLTSFILNNEIIGNGFSNAIYSDDTVSFEATAYALEILDDYGINPHEIEALQNNLENNVDEMFNNDEVVLYDLFFLMKSLNILQHEDIDLENRIYKYLNDTEQIGGGFSFKNSTSSANLASTYYVIQLYLLIDEPINNLTAHKNWILSCNNSDGGYGGSQGLSSTLTDTFFVVSLLDELWGIDALVDMNKTLHYLKSFYVDDSADLNSFGGYLPDEIAQYALLSSTFFCVKSISLIDPDLSELNSASTMVWVLARQYFEDGGFAENSEGYEQKTSSVISSYYGFETLRVFNALSSLAGEIWMVEFNFWILGIVLMSIGIIIALIVFLWRKRRI
;
A
#
# COMPACT_ATOMS: atom_id res chain seq x y z
N MET A 1 41.53 44.17 -5.96
CA MET A 1 40.12 43.85 -5.68
C MET A 1 39.88 42.45 -6.22
N LEU A 2 40.08 41.44 -5.38
CA LEU A 2 39.91 40.03 -5.77
C LEU A 2 38.41 39.74 -5.67
N LEU A 3 37.71 39.59 -6.81
CA LEU A 3 36.34 39.09 -6.81
C LEU A 3 36.39 37.61 -6.46
N ILE A 4 36.08 37.28 -5.21
CA ILE A 4 35.75 35.90 -4.83
C ILE A 4 34.31 35.68 -5.29
N THR A 5 34.13 35.06 -6.45
CA THR A 5 32.84 34.52 -6.87
C THR A 5 32.56 33.28 -6.03
N ILE A 6 31.81 33.45 -4.94
CA ILE A 6 31.21 32.33 -4.23
C ILE A 6 30.05 31.85 -5.10
N ASN A 7 30.26 30.79 -5.87
CA ASN A 7 29.17 30.05 -6.51
C ASN A 7 28.37 29.35 -5.41
N ALA A 8 27.45 30.07 -4.76
CA ALA A 8 26.38 29.48 -3.98
C ALA A 8 25.29 29.02 -4.95
N ILE A 9 25.59 28.02 -5.77
CA ILE A 9 24.54 27.25 -6.45
C ILE A 9 23.97 26.35 -5.35
N PRO A 10 22.69 26.48 -4.97
CA PRO A 10 22.08 25.47 -4.12
C PRO A 10 22.26 24.13 -4.84
N SER A 11 23.03 23.22 -4.27
CA SER A 11 23.03 21.84 -4.75
C SER A 11 21.69 21.26 -4.34
N ALA A 12 20.68 21.43 -5.19
CA ALA A 12 19.50 20.58 -5.16
C ALA A 12 20.00 19.18 -5.52
N LEU A 13 20.35 18.39 -4.50
CA LEU A 13 20.55 16.96 -4.65
C LEU A 13 19.15 16.36 -4.80
N GLY A 14 18.58 16.50 -5.99
CA GLY A 14 17.30 15.87 -6.31
C GLY A 14 17.43 14.36 -6.11
N LYS A 15 16.75 13.82 -5.11
CA LYS A 15 16.51 12.38 -5.04
C LYS A 15 15.37 12.05 -6.00
N ASN A 16 15.46 10.92 -6.69
CA ASN A 16 14.32 10.43 -7.43
C ASN A 16 13.23 9.90 -6.48
N ARG A 17 12.01 9.81 -7.00
CA ARG A 17 10.82 9.30 -6.30
C ARG A 17 11.08 7.96 -5.61
N ARG A 18 11.80 7.05 -6.28
CA ARG A 18 12.18 5.73 -5.74
C ARG A 18 13.05 5.88 -4.49
N ALA A 19 14.10 6.69 -4.55
CA ALA A 19 15.01 6.89 -3.42
C ALA A 19 14.30 7.53 -2.22
N TYR A 20 13.33 8.41 -2.48
CA TYR A 20 12.45 8.94 -1.44
C TYR A 20 11.58 7.83 -0.82
N LEU A 21 10.91 7.03 -1.64
CA LEU A 21 10.07 5.92 -1.19
C LEU A 21 10.86 4.89 -0.37
N THR A 22 12.03 4.44 -0.83
CA THR A 22 12.81 3.45 -0.09
C THR A 22 13.37 4.02 1.21
N SER A 23 13.75 5.31 1.22
CA SER A 23 14.16 6.00 2.46
C SER A 23 12.98 6.09 3.44
N PHE A 24 11.78 6.41 2.93
CA PHE A 24 10.55 6.43 3.72
C PHE A 24 10.28 5.07 4.38
N ILE A 25 10.31 3.98 3.60
CA ILE A 25 10.08 2.62 4.12
C ILE A 25 11.09 2.27 5.21
N LEU A 26 12.39 2.45 4.95
CA LEU A 26 13.44 2.14 5.93
C LEU A 26 13.38 3.00 7.19
N ASN A 27 12.90 4.25 7.09
CA ASN A 27 12.71 5.11 8.26
C ASN A 27 11.54 4.67 9.17
N ASN A 28 10.61 3.86 8.65
CA ASN A 28 9.52 3.25 9.43
C ASN A 28 9.90 1.85 9.95
N GLU A 29 11.13 1.40 9.73
CA GLU A 29 11.61 0.13 10.26
C GLU A 29 11.82 0.21 11.77
N ILE A 30 11.17 -0.70 12.50
CA ILE A 30 11.46 -0.97 13.90
C ILE A 30 12.45 -2.13 13.89
N ILE A 31 13.74 -1.78 13.95
CA ILE A 31 14.87 -2.69 13.72
C ILE A 31 14.66 -4.03 14.45
N GLY A 32 14.73 -5.12 13.67
CA GLY A 32 14.56 -6.49 14.14
C GLY A 32 13.14 -6.89 14.56
N ASN A 33 12.14 -6.00 14.49
CA ASN A 33 10.77 -6.29 14.94
C ASN A 33 9.72 -6.17 13.83
N GLY A 34 9.93 -5.28 12.85
CA GLY A 34 9.03 -5.10 11.72
C GLY A 34 9.01 -3.65 11.24
N PHE A 35 7.86 -3.20 10.75
CA PHE A 35 7.66 -1.82 10.29
C PHE A 35 6.42 -1.20 10.95
N SER A 36 6.51 0.09 11.29
CA SER A 36 5.36 0.90 11.64
C SER A 36 4.59 1.31 10.39
N ASN A 37 3.29 1.56 10.52
CA ASN A 37 2.51 2.10 9.40
C ASN A 37 2.63 3.63 9.29
N ALA A 38 2.82 4.33 10.42
CA ALA A 38 2.81 5.78 10.51
C ALA A 38 4.20 6.37 10.73
N ILE A 39 4.38 7.60 10.25
CA ILE A 39 5.58 8.40 10.47
C ILE A 39 5.56 8.91 11.92
N TYR A 40 6.74 8.88 12.55
CA TYR A 40 7.06 9.45 13.87
C TYR A 40 6.71 8.58 15.08
N SER A 41 7.75 8.06 15.73
CA SER A 41 7.81 7.64 17.14
C SER A 41 6.78 6.60 17.62
N ASP A 42 6.00 6.04 16.71
CA ASP A 42 5.19 4.88 17.03
C ASP A 42 6.08 3.65 16.88
N ASP A 43 6.64 3.20 18.00
CA ASP A 43 7.37 1.92 18.09
C ASP A 43 6.41 0.72 18.01
N THR A 44 5.19 0.92 17.52
CA THR A 44 4.20 -0.14 17.30
C THR A 44 4.40 -0.77 15.92
N VAL A 45 4.69 -2.07 15.93
CA VAL A 45 4.76 -2.89 14.73
C VAL A 45 3.35 -3.06 14.14
N SER A 46 3.23 -2.85 12.83
CA SER A 46 2.08 -3.28 12.05
C SER A 46 2.50 -4.44 11.16
N PHE A 47 1.88 -5.61 11.33
CA PHE A 47 2.24 -6.79 10.52
C PHE A 47 1.92 -6.58 9.03
N GLU A 48 0.81 -5.91 8.72
CA GLU A 48 0.49 -5.50 7.34
C GLU A 48 1.55 -4.56 6.75
N ALA A 49 1.91 -3.50 7.48
CA ALA A 49 2.97 -2.59 7.03
C ALA A 49 4.30 -3.32 6.88
N THR A 50 4.59 -4.30 7.74
CA THR A 50 5.79 -5.13 7.67
C THR A 50 5.83 -5.92 6.36
N ALA A 51 4.78 -6.68 6.05
CA ALA A 51 4.73 -7.46 4.80
C ALA A 51 4.84 -6.56 3.57
N TYR A 52 4.11 -5.45 3.55
CA TYR A 52 4.11 -4.50 2.43
C TYR A 52 5.44 -3.76 2.26
N ALA A 53 6.09 -3.37 3.35
CA ALA A 53 7.44 -2.81 3.31
C ALA A 53 8.42 -3.82 2.71
N LEU A 54 8.38 -5.07 3.18
CA LEU A 54 9.24 -6.13 2.69
C LEU A 54 9.06 -6.38 1.19
N GLU A 55 7.82 -6.39 0.67
CA GLU A 55 7.59 -6.51 -0.78
C GLU A 55 8.21 -5.37 -1.60
N ILE A 56 8.04 -4.12 -1.15
CA ILE A 56 8.62 -2.96 -1.84
C ILE A 56 10.14 -3.03 -1.81
N LEU A 57 10.72 -3.42 -0.67
CA LEU A 57 12.16 -3.56 -0.51
C LEU A 57 12.73 -4.69 -1.37
N ASP A 58 12.05 -5.84 -1.42
CA ASP A 58 12.42 -7.00 -2.24
C ASP A 58 12.41 -6.67 -3.74
N ASP A 59 11.38 -5.97 -4.25
CA ASP A 59 11.32 -5.50 -5.65
C ASP A 59 12.54 -4.64 -6.03
N TYR A 60 13.09 -3.93 -5.05
CA TYR A 60 14.28 -3.10 -5.22
C TYR A 60 15.60 -3.76 -4.83
N GLY A 61 15.60 -5.01 -4.39
CA GLY A 61 16.78 -5.75 -3.92
C GLY A 61 17.42 -5.11 -2.69
N ILE A 62 16.60 -4.53 -1.80
CA ILE A 62 17.02 -3.92 -0.55
C ILE A 62 16.60 -4.84 0.59
N ASN A 63 17.51 -5.07 1.53
CA ASN A 63 17.22 -5.88 2.72
C ASN A 63 16.86 -4.99 3.91
N PRO A 64 15.95 -5.41 4.79
CA PRO A 64 15.76 -4.79 6.10
C PRO A 64 16.99 -5.05 7.00
N HIS A 65 17.09 -4.31 8.10
CA HIS A 65 18.11 -4.52 9.11
C HIS A 65 17.75 -5.74 9.99
N GLU A 66 18.79 -6.45 10.43
CA GLU A 66 18.67 -7.57 11.37
C GLU A 66 17.65 -8.65 10.96
N ILE A 67 17.74 -9.15 9.72
CA ILE A 67 16.83 -10.19 9.15
C ILE A 67 16.58 -11.35 10.13
N GLU A 68 17.63 -11.90 10.73
CA GLU A 68 17.49 -13.04 11.67
C GLU A 68 16.69 -12.66 12.92
N ALA A 69 16.87 -11.46 13.46
CA ALA A 69 16.07 -10.98 14.59
C ALA A 69 14.61 -10.76 14.17
N LEU A 70 14.39 -10.21 12.98
CA LEU A 70 13.06 -10.02 12.40
C LEU A 70 12.33 -11.35 12.22
N GLN A 71 12.97 -12.35 11.60
CA GLN A 71 12.41 -13.70 11.44
C GLN A 71 12.00 -14.31 12.78
N ASN A 72 12.92 -14.31 13.76
CA ASN A 72 12.66 -14.85 15.10
C ASN A 72 11.49 -14.13 15.79
N ASN A 73 11.42 -12.80 15.69
CA ASN A 73 10.33 -12.05 16.30
C ASN A 73 8.99 -12.28 15.61
N LEU A 74 8.96 -12.39 14.27
CA LEU A 74 7.74 -12.73 13.54
C LEU A 74 7.23 -14.14 13.91
N GLU A 75 8.12 -15.13 13.96
CA GLU A 75 7.78 -16.49 14.41
C GLU A 75 7.24 -16.50 15.85
N ASN A 76 7.91 -15.80 16.78
CA ASN A 76 7.46 -15.67 18.17
C ASN A 76 6.04 -15.07 18.26
N ASN A 77 5.71 -14.08 17.41
CA ASN A 77 4.36 -13.50 17.38
C ASN A 77 3.32 -14.53 16.92
N VAL A 78 3.63 -15.36 15.91
CA VAL A 78 2.74 -16.46 15.49
C VAL A 78 2.57 -17.45 16.64
N ASP A 79 3.66 -17.81 17.32
CA ASP A 79 3.63 -18.71 18.46
C ASP A 79 2.77 -18.21 19.61
N GLU A 80 2.90 -16.93 19.96
CA GLU A 80 2.08 -16.28 20.98
C GLU A 80 0.59 -16.31 20.63
N MET A 81 0.21 -16.08 19.37
CA MET A 81 -1.19 -16.18 18.92
C MET A 81 -1.79 -17.55 19.19
N PHE A 82 -1.03 -18.62 18.91
CA PHE A 82 -1.48 -19.99 19.14
C PHE A 82 -1.44 -20.39 20.62
N ASN A 83 -0.39 -20.00 21.35
CA ASN A 83 -0.24 -20.33 22.76
C ASN A 83 -1.33 -19.69 23.64
N ASN A 84 -1.85 -18.53 23.22
CA ASN A 84 -2.91 -17.81 23.91
C ASN A 84 -4.32 -18.14 23.39
N ASP A 85 -4.47 -18.99 22.37
CA ASP A 85 -5.74 -19.24 21.66
C ASP A 85 -6.39 -17.94 21.09
N GLU A 86 -5.58 -16.95 20.75
CA GLU A 86 -6.00 -15.61 20.27
C GLU A 86 -5.58 -15.36 18.81
N VAL A 87 -5.74 -16.36 17.95
CA VAL A 87 -5.41 -16.25 16.53
C VAL A 87 -6.31 -15.23 15.83
N VAL A 88 -5.68 -14.23 15.19
CA VAL A 88 -6.32 -13.25 14.30
C VAL A 88 -5.86 -13.56 12.87
N LEU A 89 -6.77 -14.07 12.03
CA LEU A 89 -6.44 -14.50 10.66
C LEU A 89 -5.76 -13.42 9.81
N TYR A 90 -6.16 -12.17 9.99
CA TYR A 90 -5.57 -11.01 9.31
C TYR A 90 -4.08 -10.87 9.63
N ASP A 91 -3.75 -10.85 10.92
CA ASP A 91 -2.38 -10.71 11.38
C ASP A 91 -1.55 -11.96 11.07
N LEU A 92 -2.14 -13.15 11.23
CA LEU A 92 -1.50 -14.41 10.86
C LEU A 92 -1.10 -14.43 9.37
N PHE A 93 -1.98 -13.96 8.48
CA PHE A 93 -1.66 -13.85 7.06
C PHE A 93 -0.43 -12.95 6.82
N PHE A 94 -0.40 -11.76 7.40
CA PHE A 94 0.71 -10.84 7.17
C PHE A 94 2.03 -11.26 7.85
N LEU A 95 1.94 -11.94 9.01
CA LEU A 95 3.10 -12.58 9.64
C LEU A 95 3.68 -13.67 8.72
N MET A 96 2.85 -14.59 8.25
CA MET A 96 3.30 -15.67 7.37
C MET A 96 3.79 -15.15 6.02
N LYS A 97 3.14 -14.14 5.47
CA LYS A 97 3.59 -13.47 4.25
C LYS A 97 4.98 -12.85 4.43
N SER A 98 5.22 -12.19 5.56
CA SER A 98 6.53 -11.62 5.89
C SER A 98 7.61 -12.70 6.02
N LEU A 99 7.31 -13.79 6.74
CA LEU A 99 8.23 -14.94 6.88
C LEU A 99 8.55 -15.59 5.52
N ASN A 100 7.56 -15.73 4.64
CA ASN A 100 7.73 -16.27 3.30
C ASN A 100 8.64 -15.37 2.42
N ILE A 101 8.43 -14.05 2.43
CA ILE A 101 9.31 -13.09 1.73
C ILE A 101 10.75 -13.18 2.25
N LEU A 102 10.92 -13.35 3.57
CA LEU A 102 12.21 -13.53 4.22
C LEU A 102 12.79 -14.94 4.06
N GLN A 103 12.12 -15.85 3.33
CA GLN A 103 12.54 -17.24 3.10
C GLN A 103 12.79 -18.00 4.41
N HIS A 104 11.93 -17.78 5.40
CA HIS A 104 11.93 -18.50 6.67
C HIS A 104 11.00 -19.71 6.59
N GLU A 105 11.53 -20.90 6.84
CA GLU A 105 10.80 -22.17 6.79
C GLU A 105 10.73 -22.79 8.18
N ASP A 106 9.50 -23.07 8.66
CA ASP A 106 9.25 -23.84 9.87
C ASP A 106 8.07 -24.81 9.66
N ILE A 107 8.41 -26.08 9.43
CA ILE A 107 7.44 -27.13 9.16
C ILE A 107 6.50 -27.42 10.35
N ASP A 108 6.95 -27.24 11.59
CA ASP A 108 6.13 -27.50 12.77
C ASP A 108 5.08 -26.38 12.94
N LEU A 109 5.48 -25.15 12.65
CA LEU A 109 4.57 -23.99 12.59
C LEU A 109 3.54 -24.14 11.47
N GLU A 110 3.97 -24.49 10.26
CA GLU A 110 3.08 -24.72 9.11
C GLU A 110 2.04 -25.80 9.39
N ASN A 111 2.43 -26.92 10.01
CA ASN A 111 1.51 -27.98 10.42
C ASN A 111 0.46 -27.50 11.43
N ARG A 112 0.84 -26.63 12.38
CA ARG A 112 -0.09 -26.05 13.36
C ARG A 112 -1.08 -25.10 12.68
N ILE A 113 -0.60 -24.27 11.76
CA ILE A 113 -1.43 -23.38 10.95
C ILE A 113 -2.41 -24.22 10.13
N TYR A 114 -1.94 -25.19 9.36
CA TYR A 114 -2.78 -26.08 8.55
C TYR A 114 -3.91 -26.71 9.37
N LYS A 115 -3.59 -27.24 10.56
CA LYS A 115 -4.61 -27.78 11.47
C LYS A 115 -5.64 -26.73 11.88
N TYR A 116 -5.20 -25.54 12.27
CA TYR A 116 -6.09 -24.46 12.66
C TYR A 116 -7.01 -24.02 11.51
N LEU A 117 -6.47 -23.87 10.29
CA LEU A 117 -7.25 -23.50 9.10
C LEU A 117 -8.38 -24.51 8.85
N ASN A 118 -8.07 -25.81 8.92
CA ASN A 118 -9.08 -26.88 8.77
C ASN A 118 -10.18 -26.78 9.84
N ASP A 119 -9.84 -26.40 11.08
CA ASP A 119 -10.81 -26.23 12.17
C ASP A 119 -11.73 -25.00 11.97
N THR A 120 -11.40 -24.08 11.04
CA THR A 120 -12.27 -22.93 10.68
C THR A 120 -13.23 -23.21 9.52
N GLU A 121 -13.10 -24.36 8.84
CA GLU A 121 -13.95 -24.72 7.70
C GLU A 121 -15.41 -24.91 8.12
N GLN A 122 -16.33 -24.35 7.33
CA GLN A 122 -17.77 -24.50 7.54
C GLN A 122 -18.39 -25.49 6.56
N ILE A 123 -19.45 -26.18 6.98
CA ILE A 123 -20.16 -27.22 6.18
C ILE A 123 -20.58 -26.74 4.77
N GLY A 124 -20.76 -25.43 4.59
CA GLY A 124 -21.12 -24.82 3.30
C GLY A 124 -19.95 -24.44 2.39
N GLY A 125 -18.69 -24.55 2.83
CA GLY A 125 -17.49 -24.17 2.09
C GLY A 125 -16.94 -22.77 2.38
N GLY A 126 -17.54 -21.97 3.26
CA GLY A 126 -16.86 -20.76 3.73
C GLY A 126 -15.98 -21.05 4.95
N PHE A 127 -15.11 -20.12 5.31
CA PHE A 127 -14.33 -20.19 6.57
C PHE A 127 -14.80 -19.15 7.56
N SER A 128 -14.79 -19.51 8.84
CA SER A 128 -15.12 -18.60 9.94
C SER A 128 -13.88 -17.87 10.46
N PHE A 129 -14.10 -16.78 11.19
CA PHE A 129 -13.00 -15.97 11.70
C PHE A 129 -12.24 -16.63 12.87
N LYS A 130 -12.86 -17.60 13.53
CA LYS A 130 -12.32 -18.43 14.61
C LYS A 130 -12.94 -19.83 14.57
N ASN A 131 -12.16 -20.85 14.89
CA ASN A 131 -12.60 -22.25 14.99
C ASN A 131 -13.77 -22.51 15.96
N SER A 132 -14.01 -21.59 16.91
CA SER A 132 -15.12 -21.65 17.85
C SER A 132 -16.44 -21.08 17.32
N THR A 133 -16.45 -20.56 16.08
CA THR A 133 -17.61 -19.90 15.48
C THR A 133 -18.08 -20.61 14.21
N SER A 134 -19.39 -20.56 13.97
CA SER A 134 -20.07 -21.28 12.89
C SER A 134 -20.56 -20.39 11.75
N SER A 135 -20.04 -19.17 11.63
CA SER A 135 -20.43 -18.24 10.57
C SER A 135 -19.25 -17.98 9.65
N ALA A 136 -19.39 -18.42 8.41
CA ALA A 136 -18.46 -18.06 7.35
C ALA A 136 -18.61 -16.60 6.95
N ASN A 137 -17.50 -15.98 6.55
CA ASN A 137 -17.49 -14.68 5.90
C ASN A 137 -16.33 -14.62 4.89
N LEU A 138 -16.43 -13.67 3.96
CA LEU A 138 -15.57 -13.64 2.79
C LEU A 138 -14.13 -13.23 3.15
N ALA A 139 -13.95 -12.28 4.07
CA ALA A 139 -12.63 -11.89 4.55
C ALA A 139 -11.88 -13.07 5.19
N SER A 140 -12.52 -13.81 6.08
CA SER A 140 -11.91 -15.02 6.67
C SER A 140 -11.64 -16.10 5.62
N THR A 141 -12.56 -16.29 4.67
CA THR A 141 -12.37 -17.23 3.55
C THR A 141 -11.18 -16.86 2.69
N TYR A 142 -11.00 -15.57 2.39
CA TYR A 142 -9.85 -15.04 1.69
C TYR A 142 -8.55 -15.33 2.43
N TYR A 143 -8.42 -14.89 3.68
CA TYR A 143 -7.18 -15.08 4.43
C TYR A 143 -6.85 -16.55 4.68
N VAL A 144 -7.84 -17.41 4.93
CA VAL A 144 -7.59 -18.84 5.10
C VAL A 144 -7.09 -19.48 3.80
N ILE A 145 -7.72 -19.20 2.66
CA ILE A 145 -7.24 -19.71 1.37
C ILE A 145 -5.84 -19.18 1.05
N GLN A 146 -5.58 -17.89 1.25
CA GLN A 146 -4.26 -17.30 1.05
C GLN A 146 -3.20 -17.95 1.96
N LEU A 147 -3.56 -18.27 3.21
CA LEU A 147 -2.68 -18.98 4.13
C LEU A 147 -2.37 -20.41 3.65
N TYR A 148 -3.36 -21.16 3.15
CA TYR A 148 -3.10 -22.47 2.55
C TYR A 148 -2.10 -22.39 1.39
N LEU A 149 -2.25 -21.37 0.54
CA LEU A 149 -1.34 -21.14 -0.60
C LEU A 149 0.07 -20.75 -0.14
N LEU A 150 0.18 -19.93 0.90
CA LEU A 150 1.48 -19.50 1.46
C LEU A 150 2.27 -20.66 2.07
N ILE A 151 1.60 -21.62 2.71
CA ILE A 151 2.23 -22.79 3.34
C ILE A 151 2.28 -24.01 2.39
N ASP A 152 1.89 -23.85 1.12
CA ASP A 152 1.86 -24.92 0.10
C ASP A 152 1.10 -26.20 0.53
N GLU A 153 0.00 -26.04 1.29
CA GLU A 153 -0.83 -27.16 1.75
C GLU A 153 -2.13 -27.28 0.93
N PRO A 154 -2.67 -28.50 0.73
CA PRO A 154 -3.83 -28.70 -0.11
C PRO A 154 -5.11 -28.20 0.56
N ILE A 155 -5.94 -27.52 -0.23
CA ILE A 155 -7.28 -27.11 0.16
C ILE A 155 -8.26 -28.24 -0.18
N ASN A 156 -8.91 -28.80 0.84
CA ASN A 156 -9.93 -29.82 0.64
C ASN A 156 -11.20 -29.21 0.02
N ASN A 157 -11.99 -30.01 -0.69
CA ASN A 157 -13.35 -29.61 -1.13
C ASN A 157 -13.45 -28.25 -1.88
N LEU A 158 -12.49 -27.93 -2.75
CA LEU A 158 -12.46 -26.70 -3.56
C LEU A 158 -13.80 -26.36 -4.24
N THR A 159 -14.58 -27.35 -4.66
CA THR A 159 -15.91 -27.13 -5.25
C THR A 159 -16.88 -26.46 -4.28
N ALA A 160 -16.89 -26.87 -3.00
CA ALA A 160 -17.75 -26.24 -2.00
C ALA A 160 -17.30 -24.80 -1.72
N HIS A 161 -16.00 -24.57 -1.58
CA HIS A 161 -15.43 -23.22 -1.41
C HIS A 161 -15.81 -22.29 -2.57
N LYS A 162 -15.63 -22.76 -3.82
CA LYS A 162 -16.03 -22.03 -5.01
C LYS A 162 -17.51 -21.68 -4.99
N ASN A 163 -18.38 -22.66 -4.75
CA ASN A 163 -19.83 -22.44 -4.73
C ASN A 163 -20.25 -21.44 -3.64
N TRP A 164 -19.61 -21.50 -2.47
CA TRP A 164 -19.86 -20.57 -1.38
C TRP A 164 -19.44 -19.14 -1.75
N ILE A 165 -18.23 -18.96 -2.28
CA ILE A 165 -17.72 -17.65 -2.76
C ILE A 165 -18.67 -17.07 -3.82
N LEU A 166 -19.06 -17.87 -4.82
CA LEU A 166 -19.97 -17.42 -5.88
C LEU A 166 -21.38 -17.07 -5.37
N SER A 167 -21.82 -17.69 -4.26
CA SER A 167 -23.12 -17.36 -3.64
C SER A 167 -23.17 -15.97 -3.00
N CYS A 168 -22.02 -15.31 -2.82
CA CYS A 168 -21.93 -13.96 -2.29
C CYS A 168 -22.11 -12.87 -3.37
N ASN A 169 -22.29 -13.26 -4.65
CA ASN A 169 -22.53 -12.33 -5.75
C ASN A 169 -23.90 -11.67 -5.64
N ASN A 170 -23.94 -10.36 -5.92
CA ASN A 170 -25.17 -9.57 -5.96
C ASN A 170 -25.54 -9.16 -7.40
N SER A 171 -26.77 -8.67 -7.56
CA SER A 171 -27.30 -8.29 -8.87
C SER A 171 -26.58 -7.12 -9.54
N ASP A 172 -25.86 -6.31 -8.75
CA ASP A 172 -25.03 -5.19 -9.20
C ASP A 172 -23.69 -5.63 -9.83
N GLY A 173 -23.31 -6.91 -9.69
CA GLY A 173 -22.04 -7.47 -10.15
C GLY A 173 -20.94 -7.54 -9.10
N GLY A 174 -21.15 -6.88 -7.95
CA GLY A 174 -20.24 -6.95 -6.80
C GLY A 174 -20.51 -8.16 -5.91
N TYR A 175 -19.70 -8.30 -4.87
CA TYR A 175 -19.80 -9.35 -3.87
C TYR A 175 -19.86 -8.74 -2.47
N GLY A 176 -20.71 -9.30 -1.61
CA GLY A 176 -20.78 -8.95 -0.19
C GLY A 176 -20.03 -9.94 0.69
N GLY A 177 -19.79 -9.57 1.95
CA GLY A 177 -19.06 -10.43 2.89
C GLY A 177 -19.73 -11.78 3.21
N SER A 178 -21.00 -11.95 2.88
CA SER A 178 -21.72 -13.23 2.88
C SER A 178 -22.99 -13.13 2.01
N GLN A 179 -23.66 -14.27 1.79
CA GLN A 179 -24.87 -14.31 0.98
C GLN A 179 -25.94 -13.32 1.47
N GLY A 180 -26.36 -12.42 0.58
CA GLY A 180 -27.41 -11.43 0.85
C GLY A 180 -26.95 -10.14 1.53
N LEU A 181 -25.66 -10.00 1.85
CA LEU A 181 -25.09 -8.72 2.26
C LEU A 181 -24.76 -7.86 1.04
N SER A 182 -24.82 -6.53 1.22
CA SER A 182 -24.49 -5.56 0.17
C SER A 182 -23.06 -5.75 -0.31
N SER A 183 -22.84 -5.47 -1.59
CA SER A 183 -21.53 -5.51 -2.21
C SER A 183 -20.58 -4.49 -1.59
N THR A 184 -19.31 -4.86 -1.43
CA THR A 184 -18.24 -3.92 -1.08
C THR A 184 -17.08 -4.08 -2.07
N LEU A 185 -16.27 -3.03 -2.23
CA LEU A 185 -15.08 -3.09 -3.08
C LEU A 185 -14.08 -4.13 -2.59
N THR A 186 -13.83 -4.19 -1.28
CA THR A 186 -12.89 -5.13 -0.66
C THR A 186 -13.34 -6.58 -0.87
N ASP A 187 -14.62 -6.89 -0.60
CA ASP A 187 -15.16 -8.24 -0.81
C ASP A 187 -15.12 -8.64 -2.29
N THR A 188 -15.44 -7.70 -3.20
CA THR A 188 -15.34 -7.95 -4.64
C THR A 188 -13.90 -8.23 -5.06
N PHE A 189 -12.93 -7.47 -4.55
CA PHE A 189 -11.50 -7.70 -4.78
C PHE A 189 -11.04 -9.07 -4.27
N PHE A 190 -11.49 -9.48 -3.07
CA PHE A 190 -11.19 -10.81 -2.54
C PHE A 190 -11.72 -11.91 -3.45
N VAL A 191 -12.97 -11.81 -3.91
CA VAL A 191 -13.53 -12.82 -4.83
C VAL A 191 -12.75 -12.87 -6.14
N VAL A 192 -12.54 -11.73 -6.79
CA VAL A 192 -11.86 -11.67 -8.09
C VAL A 192 -10.45 -12.29 -7.98
N SER A 193 -9.71 -11.95 -6.92
CA SER A 193 -8.37 -12.49 -6.68
C SER A 193 -8.39 -14.00 -6.45
N LEU A 194 -9.27 -14.50 -5.56
CA LEU A 194 -9.38 -15.94 -5.28
C LEU A 194 -9.81 -16.75 -6.51
N LEU A 195 -10.74 -16.20 -7.29
CA LEU A 195 -11.25 -16.89 -8.48
C LEU A 195 -10.18 -17.01 -9.55
N ASP A 196 -9.45 -15.94 -9.82
CA ASP A 196 -8.32 -15.96 -10.74
C ASP A 196 -7.26 -16.97 -10.31
N GLU A 197 -6.83 -16.90 -9.05
CA GLU A 197 -5.73 -17.71 -8.51
C GLU A 197 -6.04 -19.22 -8.46
N LEU A 198 -7.27 -19.61 -8.08
CA LEU A 198 -7.61 -21.03 -7.90
C LEU A 198 -8.32 -21.66 -9.10
N TRP A 199 -9.10 -20.89 -9.86
CA TRP A 199 -10.00 -21.42 -10.89
C TRP A 199 -9.96 -20.68 -12.23
N GLY A 200 -9.17 -19.61 -12.33
CA GLY A 200 -9.18 -18.68 -13.45
C GLY A 200 -10.37 -17.71 -13.44
N ILE A 201 -10.15 -16.52 -14.00
CA ILE A 201 -11.12 -15.42 -13.98
C ILE A 201 -12.49 -15.74 -14.61
N ASP A 202 -12.54 -16.69 -15.56
CA ASP A 202 -13.77 -17.21 -16.19
C ASP A 202 -14.73 -17.88 -15.19
N ALA A 203 -14.29 -18.11 -13.95
CA ALA A 203 -15.12 -18.64 -12.87
C ALA A 203 -16.12 -17.62 -12.29
N LEU A 204 -15.99 -16.32 -12.60
CA LEU A 204 -16.92 -15.28 -12.17
C LEU A 204 -18.37 -15.58 -12.61
N VAL A 205 -19.34 -15.16 -11.80
CA VAL A 205 -20.77 -15.36 -12.11
C VAL A 205 -21.17 -14.61 -13.38
N ASP A 206 -20.75 -13.34 -13.47
CA ASP A 206 -20.95 -12.48 -14.63
C ASP A 206 -19.82 -11.46 -14.70
N MET A 207 -18.78 -11.81 -15.46
CA MET A 207 -17.56 -11.02 -15.61
C MET A 207 -17.84 -9.57 -16.06
N ASN A 208 -18.80 -9.37 -16.97
CA ASN A 208 -19.14 -8.04 -17.46
C ASN A 208 -19.81 -7.17 -16.41
N LYS A 209 -20.66 -7.75 -15.56
CA LYS A 209 -21.26 -7.02 -14.43
C LYS A 209 -20.24 -6.70 -13.37
N THR A 210 -19.34 -7.62 -13.03
CA THR A 210 -18.26 -7.35 -12.07
C THR A 210 -17.33 -6.25 -12.59
N LEU A 211 -16.98 -6.27 -13.87
CA LEU A 211 -16.24 -5.18 -14.51
C LEU A 211 -16.98 -3.85 -14.42
N HIS A 212 -18.28 -3.83 -14.75
CA HIS A 212 -19.10 -2.62 -14.64
C HIS A 212 -19.16 -2.08 -13.20
N TYR A 213 -19.33 -2.97 -12.21
CA TYR A 213 -19.33 -2.62 -10.79
C TYR A 213 -18.00 -1.97 -10.38
N LEU A 214 -16.86 -2.55 -10.74
CA LEU A 214 -15.54 -1.97 -10.40
C LEU A 214 -15.33 -0.60 -11.08
N LYS A 215 -15.78 -0.46 -12.32
CA LYS A 215 -15.67 0.81 -13.08
C LYS A 215 -16.58 1.91 -12.54
N SER A 216 -17.69 1.60 -11.88
CA SER A 216 -18.62 2.64 -11.40
C SER A 216 -18.02 3.51 -10.29
N PHE A 217 -16.93 3.09 -9.67
CA PHE A 217 -16.22 3.87 -8.65
C PHE A 217 -15.18 4.84 -9.23
N TYR A 218 -14.88 4.77 -10.53
CA TYR A 218 -13.90 5.65 -11.17
C TYR A 218 -14.40 7.10 -11.22
N VAL A 219 -13.56 8.05 -10.82
CA VAL A 219 -13.88 9.48 -10.89
C VAL A 219 -13.40 10.07 -12.21
N ASP A 220 -14.34 10.31 -13.12
CA ASP A 220 -14.12 10.93 -14.45
C ASP A 220 -14.50 12.43 -14.49
N ASP A 221 -14.53 13.10 -13.34
CA ASP A 221 -14.74 14.54 -13.29
C ASP A 221 -13.41 15.29 -13.19
N SER A 222 -12.93 15.81 -14.34
CA SER A 222 -11.69 16.61 -14.39
C SER A 222 -11.72 17.89 -13.53
N ALA A 223 -12.89 18.33 -13.06
CA ALA A 223 -13.01 19.44 -12.12
C ALA A 223 -12.70 19.02 -10.67
N ASP A 224 -12.84 17.73 -10.33
CA ASP A 224 -12.41 17.18 -9.05
C ASP A 224 -10.91 16.88 -9.07
N LEU A 225 -10.11 17.93 -8.86
CA LEU A 225 -8.64 17.82 -8.82
C LEU A 225 -8.12 16.87 -7.73
N ASN A 226 -8.94 16.55 -6.73
CA ASN A 226 -8.55 15.65 -5.64
C ASN A 226 -8.78 14.19 -6.02
N SER A 227 -9.83 13.86 -6.76
CA SER A 227 -10.20 12.46 -7.02
C SER A 227 -10.11 12.04 -8.49
N PHE A 228 -10.03 12.97 -9.45
CA PHE A 228 -9.97 12.67 -10.88
C PHE A 228 -8.86 11.68 -11.24
N GLY A 229 -9.23 10.51 -11.77
CA GLY A 229 -8.31 9.42 -12.09
C GLY A 229 -8.22 8.33 -11.01
N GLY A 230 -8.70 8.58 -9.80
CA GLY A 230 -8.80 7.58 -8.72
C GLY A 230 -10.17 6.90 -8.67
N TYR A 231 -10.31 5.96 -7.72
CA TYR A 231 -11.57 5.26 -7.46
C TYR A 231 -12.07 5.56 -6.04
N LEU A 232 -13.37 5.82 -5.90
CA LEU A 232 -14.02 6.00 -4.60
C LEU A 232 -14.11 4.66 -3.84
N PRO A 233 -14.01 4.66 -2.50
CA PRO A 233 -14.17 3.44 -1.70
C PRO A 233 -15.62 2.95 -1.59
N ASP A 234 -16.60 3.85 -1.74
CA ASP A 234 -18.03 3.56 -1.77
C ASP A 234 -18.80 4.68 -2.50
N GLU A 235 -20.11 4.55 -2.62
CA GLU A 235 -20.98 5.50 -3.34
C GLU A 235 -21.17 6.86 -2.64
N ILE A 236 -20.87 6.96 -1.34
CA ILE A 236 -21.10 8.17 -0.53
C ILE A 236 -19.80 8.92 -0.21
N ALA A 237 -18.65 8.31 -0.48
CA ALA A 237 -17.33 8.88 -0.28
C ALA A 237 -17.11 10.07 -1.22
N GLN A 238 -16.49 11.12 -0.68
CA GLN A 238 -16.17 12.33 -1.43
C GLN A 238 -14.80 12.27 -2.11
N TYR A 239 -13.91 11.40 -1.63
CA TYR A 239 -12.54 11.31 -2.09
C TYR A 239 -12.17 9.89 -2.48
N ALA A 240 -11.44 9.78 -3.58
CA ALA A 240 -10.81 8.54 -3.97
C ALA A 240 -9.64 8.21 -3.03
N LEU A 241 -9.45 6.92 -2.73
CA LEU A 241 -8.36 6.41 -1.89
C LEU A 241 -7.38 5.57 -2.71
N LEU A 242 -6.13 5.47 -2.25
CA LEU A 242 -5.13 4.60 -2.90
C LEU A 242 -5.55 3.12 -2.80
N SER A 243 -6.14 2.71 -1.67
CA SER A 243 -6.64 1.34 -1.47
C SER A 243 -7.75 0.96 -2.44
N SER A 244 -8.80 1.77 -2.57
CA SER A 244 -9.89 1.53 -3.52
C SER A 244 -9.43 1.59 -4.96
N THR A 245 -8.50 2.50 -5.28
CA THR A 245 -7.85 2.57 -6.59
C THR A 245 -7.08 1.29 -6.90
N PHE A 246 -6.28 0.80 -5.96
CA PHE A 246 -5.56 -0.45 -6.10
C PHE A 246 -6.51 -1.64 -6.28
N PHE A 247 -7.53 -1.79 -5.43
CA PHE A 247 -8.50 -2.89 -5.52
C PHE A 247 -9.21 -2.93 -6.87
N CYS A 248 -9.66 -1.77 -7.37
CA CYS A 248 -10.31 -1.67 -8.66
C CYS A 248 -9.34 -1.94 -9.81
N VAL A 249 -8.17 -1.28 -9.84
CA VAL A 249 -7.19 -1.46 -10.91
C VAL A 249 -6.69 -2.89 -10.98
N LYS A 250 -6.35 -3.50 -9.84
CA LYS A 250 -5.89 -4.89 -9.78
C LYS A 250 -7.01 -5.84 -10.25
N SER A 251 -8.22 -5.71 -9.73
CA SER A 251 -9.34 -6.57 -10.13
C SER A 251 -9.67 -6.44 -11.62
N ILE A 252 -9.71 -5.21 -12.15
CA ILE A 252 -9.97 -4.96 -13.56
C ILE A 252 -8.82 -5.53 -14.41
N SER A 253 -7.56 -5.42 -13.99
CA SER A 253 -6.43 -6.01 -14.73
C SER A 253 -6.46 -7.54 -14.82
N LEU A 254 -7.13 -8.21 -13.89
CA LEU A 254 -7.35 -9.67 -13.96
C LEU A 254 -8.46 -10.01 -14.96
N ILE A 255 -9.50 -9.17 -15.05
CA ILE A 255 -10.64 -9.33 -15.97
C ILE A 255 -10.30 -8.89 -17.40
N ASP A 256 -9.56 -7.79 -17.55
CA ASP A 256 -9.11 -7.19 -18.79
C ASP A 256 -7.58 -6.99 -18.76
N PRO A 257 -6.80 -8.05 -19.08
CA PRO A 257 -5.34 -7.99 -19.04
C PRO A 257 -4.71 -6.99 -20.01
N ASP A 258 -5.44 -6.58 -21.05
CA ASP A 258 -4.99 -5.56 -22.01
C ASP A 258 -5.15 -4.12 -21.45
N LEU A 259 -5.76 -3.98 -20.26
CA LEU A 259 -5.99 -2.72 -19.54
C LEU A 259 -6.79 -1.68 -20.36
N SER A 260 -7.53 -2.13 -21.36
CA SER A 260 -8.32 -1.29 -22.28
C SER A 260 -9.51 -0.61 -21.61
N GLU A 261 -9.99 -1.19 -20.52
CA GLU A 261 -11.13 -0.70 -19.72
C GLU A 261 -10.70 0.29 -18.63
N LEU A 262 -9.40 0.53 -18.45
CA LEU A 262 -8.82 1.44 -17.47
C LEU A 262 -8.36 2.76 -18.09
N ASN A 263 -8.56 3.87 -17.36
CA ASN A 263 -7.99 5.17 -17.70
C ASN A 263 -6.55 5.30 -17.16
N SER A 264 -5.65 4.43 -17.62
CA SER A 264 -4.29 4.28 -17.05
C SER A 264 -3.52 5.60 -16.92
N ALA A 265 -3.58 6.47 -17.94
CA ALA A 265 -2.85 7.75 -17.91
C ALA A 265 -3.30 8.66 -16.76
N SER A 266 -4.61 8.85 -16.60
CA SER A 266 -5.18 9.68 -15.53
C SER A 266 -4.93 9.05 -14.16
N THR A 267 -5.10 7.72 -14.04
CA THR A 267 -4.84 7.01 -12.78
C THR A 267 -3.38 7.07 -12.37
N MET A 268 -2.43 6.90 -13.28
CA MET A 268 -1.00 7.01 -12.96
C MET A 268 -0.63 8.43 -12.50
N VAL A 269 -1.13 9.46 -13.20
CA VAL A 269 -0.92 10.87 -12.79
C VAL A 269 -1.49 11.10 -11.40
N TRP A 270 -2.72 10.61 -11.15
CA TRP A 270 -3.37 10.70 -9.86
C TRP A 270 -2.53 10.03 -8.77
N VAL A 271 -2.12 8.77 -8.94
CA VAL A 271 -1.30 8.01 -7.98
C VAL A 271 0.02 8.72 -7.70
N LEU A 272 0.78 9.12 -8.74
CA LEU A 272 2.07 9.79 -8.58
C LEU A 272 1.96 11.14 -7.85
N ALA A 273 0.81 11.80 -7.91
CA ALA A 273 0.54 13.02 -7.16
C ALA A 273 0.29 12.78 -5.67
N ARG A 274 0.05 11.55 -5.22
CA ARG A 274 -0.02 11.18 -3.78
C ARG A 274 1.32 10.94 -3.14
N GLN A 275 2.38 10.78 -3.94
CA GLN A 275 3.70 10.63 -3.35
C GLN A 275 4.12 11.97 -2.74
N TYR A 276 4.19 12.01 -1.42
CA TYR A 276 4.50 13.21 -0.68
C TYR A 276 6.02 13.43 -0.65
N PHE A 277 6.44 14.64 -0.96
CA PHE A 277 7.85 14.94 -1.17
C PHE A 277 8.61 15.14 0.14
N GLU A 278 7.94 15.48 1.24
CA GLU A 278 8.60 15.74 2.53
C GLU A 278 9.08 14.44 3.18
N ASP A 279 8.25 13.39 3.14
CA ASP A 279 8.56 12.10 3.74
C ASP A 279 8.97 11.03 2.71
N GLY A 280 8.50 11.13 1.47
CA GLY A 280 8.79 10.24 0.35
C GLY A 280 7.78 9.12 0.11
N GLY A 281 6.86 8.89 1.04
CA GLY A 281 5.80 7.88 0.94
C GLY A 281 4.61 8.37 0.14
N PHE A 282 3.54 7.57 0.08
CA PHE A 282 2.26 7.99 -0.48
C PHE A 282 1.26 8.26 0.65
N ALA A 283 0.51 9.34 0.51
CA ALA A 283 -0.50 9.77 1.46
C ALA A 283 -1.88 9.80 0.81
N GLU A 284 -2.90 9.44 1.60
CA GLU A 284 -4.29 9.71 1.22
C GLU A 284 -4.56 11.22 1.23
N ASN A 285 -5.58 11.66 0.50
CA ASN A 285 -6.13 12.99 0.72
C ASN A 285 -7.02 12.96 1.97
N SER A 286 -6.68 13.75 2.99
CA SER A 286 -7.59 14.10 4.09
C SER A 286 -8.20 15.49 3.87
N GLU A 287 -9.36 15.74 4.47
CA GLU A 287 -10.01 17.05 4.40
C GLU A 287 -9.19 18.14 5.13
N GLY A 288 -9.09 19.33 4.53
CA GLY A 288 -8.65 20.54 5.22
C GLY A 288 -7.15 20.90 5.11
N TYR A 289 -6.63 21.57 6.15
CA TYR A 289 -5.23 22.03 6.27
C TYR A 289 -4.34 21.01 7.00
N GLU A 290 -4.82 19.77 7.18
CA GLU A 290 -4.03 18.73 7.85
C GLU A 290 -2.81 18.40 7.00
N GLN A 291 -1.65 18.30 7.66
CA GLN A 291 -0.41 17.88 7.01
C GLN A 291 -0.62 16.45 6.52
N LYS A 292 -0.51 16.24 5.20
CA LYS A 292 -0.61 14.91 4.61
C LYS A 292 0.53 14.06 5.16
N THR A 293 0.20 13.01 5.90
CA THR A 293 1.17 12.04 6.39
C THR A 293 1.10 10.79 5.52
N SER A 294 2.23 10.43 4.92
CA SER A 294 2.30 9.15 4.21
C SER A 294 2.21 7.98 5.19
N SER A 295 1.79 6.82 4.68
CA SER A 295 1.84 5.56 5.42
C SER A 295 2.50 4.47 4.59
N VAL A 296 3.03 3.44 5.24
CA VAL A 296 3.59 2.28 4.52
C VAL A 296 2.51 1.58 3.70
N ILE A 297 1.31 1.43 4.26
CA ILE A 297 0.17 0.80 3.58
C ILE A 297 -0.28 1.59 2.35
N SER A 298 -0.48 2.91 2.46
CA SER A 298 -0.83 3.75 1.30
C SER A 298 0.30 3.76 0.25
N SER A 299 1.55 3.73 0.70
CA SER A 299 2.73 3.62 -0.18
C SER A 299 2.72 2.33 -0.98
N TYR A 300 2.36 1.22 -0.36
CA TYR A 300 2.18 -0.07 -1.03
C TYR A 300 1.07 0.00 -2.07
N TYR A 301 -0.12 0.50 -1.75
CA TYR A 301 -1.20 0.60 -2.74
C TYR A 301 -0.83 1.49 -3.94
N GLY A 302 -0.13 2.59 -3.70
CA GLY A 302 0.39 3.45 -4.78
C GLY A 302 1.44 2.73 -5.64
N PHE A 303 2.40 2.07 -5.00
CA PHE A 303 3.45 1.29 -5.66
C PHE A 303 2.86 0.15 -6.49
N GLU A 304 1.93 -0.63 -5.92
CA GLU A 304 1.26 -1.74 -6.58
C GLU A 304 0.41 -1.32 -7.77
N THR A 305 -0.30 -0.20 -7.64
CA THR A 305 -1.07 0.33 -8.76
C THR A 305 -0.15 0.68 -9.94
N LEU A 306 1.02 1.28 -9.66
CA LEU A 306 2.03 1.53 -10.70
C LEU A 306 2.62 0.22 -11.23
N ARG A 307 2.79 -0.82 -10.41
CA ARG A 307 3.25 -2.14 -10.83
C ARG A 307 2.28 -2.80 -11.80
N VAL A 308 0.97 -2.75 -11.53
CA VAL A 308 -0.07 -3.26 -12.44
C VAL A 308 0.00 -2.57 -13.81
N PHE A 309 0.25 -1.25 -13.85
CA PHE A 309 0.44 -0.52 -15.10
C PHE A 309 1.83 -0.66 -15.73
N ASN A 310 2.71 -1.49 -15.16
CA ASN A 310 4.11 -1.63 -15.59
C ASN A 310 4.87 -0.29 -15.62
N ALA A 311 4.55 0.58 -14.66
CA ALA A 311 4.90 1.99 -14.62
C ALA A 311 5.83 2.37 -13.45
N LEU A 312 6.45 1.38 -12.77
CA LEU A 312 7.43 1.62 -11.69
C LEU A 312 8.62 2.48 -12.15
N SER A 313 8.95 2.46 -13.44
CA SER A 313 9.96 3.36 -14.03
C SER A 313 9.64 4.85 -13.85
N SER A 314 8.37 5.21 -13.64
CA SER A 314 7.94 6.57 -13.30
C SER A 314 8.50 7.04 -11.95
N LEU A 315 8.85 6.11 -11.05
CA LEU A 315 9.53 6.40 -9.78
C LEU A 315 11.02 6.73 -9.97
N ALA A 316 11.59 6.58 -11.18
CA ALA A 316 12.92 7.10 -11.47
C ALA A 316 12.92 8.62 -11.70
N GLY A 317 11.75 9.25 -11.88
CA GLY A 317 11.64 10.69 -12.04
C GLY A 317 12.09 11.46 -10.79
N GLU A 318 12.71 12.62 -11.00
CA GLU A 318 13.11 13.52 -9.93
C GLU A 318 11.89 14.27 -9.39
N ILE A 319 11.72 14.29 -8.07
CA ILE A 319 10.87 15.29 -7.41
C ILE A 319 11.78 16.47 -7.11
N TRP A 320 11.61 17.55 -7.87
CA TRP A 320 12.38 18.77 -7.63
C TRP A 320 11.86 19.48 -6.39
N MET A 321 12.64 19.41 -5.31
CA MET A 321 12.51 20.34 -4.20
C MET A 321 13.61 21.40 -4.33
N VAL A 322 13.23 22.67 -4.32
CA VAL A 322 14.15 23.70 -3.87
C VAL A 322 14.12 23.62 -2.34
N GLU A 323 14.98 22.78 -1.76
CA GLU A 323 15.21 22.83 -0.31
C GLU A 323 15.68 24.25 0.00
N PHE A 324 14.79 25.03 0.64
CA PHE A 324 15.11 26.39 1.05
C PHE A 324 16.07 26.29 2.22
N ASN A 325 17.36 26.20 1.91
CA ASN A 325 18.40 26.18 2.91
C ASN A 325 18.44 27.56 3.59
N PHE A 326 17.90 27.65 4.81
CA PHE A 326 17.85 28.89 5.58
C PHE A 326 19.24 29.49 5.81
N TRP A 327 20.31 28.69 5.78
CA TRP A 327 21.68 29.20 5.79
C TRP A 327 22.02 29.94 4.49
N ILE A 328 21.63 29.40 3.34
CA ILE A 328 21.81 30.07 2.04
C ILE A 328 20.99 31.36 2.02
N LEU A 329 19.73 31.33 2.48
CA LEU A 329 18.91 32.53 2.62
C LEU A 329 19.57 33.56 3.55
N GLY A 330 20.11 33.13 4.69
CA GLY A 330 20.85 33.98 5.63
C GLY A 330 22.10 34.61 4.99
N ILE A 331 22.87 33.85 4.21
CA ILE A 331 24.03 34.34 3.46
C ILE A 331 23.61 35.38 2.42
N VAL A 332 22.52 35.13 1.68
CA VAL A 332 21.97 36.05 0.69
C VAL A 332 21.53 37.35 1.35
N LEU A 333 20.77 37.27 2.45
CA LEU A 333 20.30 38.45 3.20
C LEU A 333 21.46 39.26 3.79
N MET A 334 22.49 38.61 4.35
CA MET A 334 23.70 39.29 4.83
C MET A 334 24.46 40.00 3.71
N SER A 335 24.60 39.34 2.55
CA SER A 335 25.28 39.92 1.38
C SER A 335 24.56 41.18 0.87
N ILE A 336 23.23 41.15 0.81
CA ILE A 336 22.40 42.30 0.46
C ILE A 336 22.60 43.43 1.48
N GLY A 337 22.62 43.13 2.78
CA GLY A 337 22.87 44.11 3.83
C GLY A 337 24.23 44.81 3.72
N ILE A 338 25.28 44.05 3.40
CA ILE A 338 26.65 44.59 3.19
C ILE A 338 26.68 45.51 1.96
N ILE A 339 26.05 45.12 0.86
CA ILE A 339 25.96 45.93 -0.37
C ILE A 339 25.25 47.26 -0.08
N ILE A 340 24.11 47.22 0.62
CA ILE A 340 23.38 48.44 1.01
C ILE A 340 24.24 49.34 1.89
N ALA A 341 24.94 48.78 2.90
CA ALA A 341 25.83 49.55 3.76
C ALA A 341 26.97 50.23 2.99
N LEU A 342 27.58 49.53 2.02
CA LEU A 342 28.62 50.08 1.14
C LEU A 342 28.08 51.21 0.26
N ILE A 343 26.88 51.05 -0.32
CA ILE A 343 26.22 52.08 -1.13
C ILE A 343 25.96 53.34 -0.28
N VAL A 344 25.41 53.18 0.93
CA VAL A 344 25.14 54.30 1.85
C VAL A 344 26.43 55.00 2.27
N PHE A 345 27.49 54.23 2.56
CA PHE A 345 28.80 54.76 2.92
C PHE A 345 29.42 55.58 1.77
N LEU A 346 29.41 55.05 0.54
CA LEU A 346 29.91 55.75 -0.64
C LEU A 346 29.09 57.00 -0.96
N TRP A 347 27.76 56.95 -0.79
CA TRP A 347 26.88 58.09 -0.98
C TRP A 347 27.16 59.21 0.04
N ARG A 348 27.35 58.87 1.32
CA ARG A 348 27.75 59.84 2.36
C ARG A 348 29.11 60.46 2.08
N LYS A 349 30.10 59.65 1.67
CA LYS A 349 31.46 60.14 1.37
C LYS A 349 31.50 61.09 0.18
N ARG A 350 30.58 60.98 -0.79
CA ARG A 350 30.47 61.92 -1.93
C ARG A 350 29.79 63.26 -1.60
N ARG A 351 29.12 63.36 -0.44
CA ARG A 351 28.45 64.59 0.02
C ARG A 351 29.31 65.48 0.92
N ILE A 352 30.49 65.00 1.31
CA ILE A 352 31.56 65.75 1.99
C ILE A 352 32.59 66.11 0.93
#